data_AF-A0A5S4EHY1-F1
#
_entry.id   AF-A0A5S4EHY1-F1
#
_cell.length_a   1.000
_cell.length_b   1.000
_cell.length_c   1.000
_cell.angle_alpha   90.00
_cell.angle_beta   90.00
_cell.angle_gamma   90.00
#
_symmetry.space_group_name_H-M   'P 1'
#
loop_
_entity.id
_entity.type
_entity.pdbx_description
1 polymer ?
#
loop_
_entity_poly.entity_id
_entity_poly.type
_entity_poly.pdbx_seq_one_letter_code
_entity_poly.pdbx_strand_id
1 'polypeptide(L)'
;MLNPADLSAVWLTLKLAGTATAVLLLLGTPMAWWLARTRHWTKGVIGALVTLPLVLPPTVLGFYLLVLMGPDGMLGRLLAASGLQALPFTFNANSELTVPAQSSIL
;
A
#
# COMPACT_ATOMS: atom_id res chain seq x y z
N MET A 1 7.30 -23.44 -24.69
CA MET A 1 7.12 -22.27 -25.58
C MET A 1 6.78 -21.10 -24.68
N LEU A 2 7.55 -20.01 -24.71
CA LEU A 2 7.26 -18.83 -23.88
C LEU A 2 6.01 -18.14 -24.42
N ASN A 3 5.01 -17.94 -23.57
CA ASN A 3 3.74 -17.34 -23.96
C ASN A 3 3.97 -15.82 -24.11
N PRO A 4 3.35 -15.11 -25.09
CA PRO A 4 3.40 -13.64 -25.17
C PRO A 4 3.03 -12.92 -23.86
N ALA A 5 2.23 -13.53 -22.98
CA ALA A 5 1.94 -13.02 -21.65
C ALA A 5 3.20 -12.95 -20.74
N ASP A 6 4.10 -13.93 -20.84
CA ASP A 6 5.33 -13.98 -20.04
C ASP A 6 6.29 -12.85 -20.45
N LEU A 7 6.42 -12.60 -21.75
CA LEU A 7 7.19 -11.49 -22.29
C LEU A 7 6.61 -10.12 -21.88
N SER A 8 5.28 -9.99 -21.85
CA SER A 8 4.61 -8.78 -21.36
C SER A 8 4.87 -8.54 -19.87
N ALA A 9 4.79 -9.58 -19.05
CA ALA A 9 5.06 -9.49 -17.61
C ALA A 9 6.51 -9.09 -17.31
N VAL A 10 7.47 -9.67 -18.04
CA VAL A 10 8.90 -9.30 -17.95
C VAL A 10 9.10 -7.83 -18.32
N TRP A 11 8.48 -7.37 -19.41
CA TRP A 11 8.59 -5.98 -19.85
C TRP A 11 7.99 -4.99 -18.84
N LEU A 12 6.83 -5.32 -18.26
CA LEU A 12 6.18 -4.50 -17.23
C LEU A 12 7.04 -4.42 -15.98
N THR A 13 7.60 -5.55 -15.54
CA THR A 13 8.48 -5.62 -14.37
C THR A 13 9.75 -4.82 -14.60
N LEU A 14 10.34 -4.89 -15.80
CA LEU A 14 11.54 -4.13 -16.15
C LEU A 14 11.26 -2.63 -16.15
N LYS A 15 10.12 -2.20 -16.70
CA LYS A 15 9.69 -0.80 -16.69
C LYS A 15 9.43 -0.30 -15.27
N LEU A 16 8.77 -1.10 -14.43
CA LEU A 16 8.50 -0.76 -13.04
C LEU A 16 9.80 -0.68 -12.23
N ALA A 17 10.68 -1.66 -12.35
CA ALA A 17 11.97 -1.68 -11.67
C ALA A 17 12.85 -0.51 -12.11
N GLY A 18 12.88 -0.20 -13.41
CA GLY A 18 13.64 0.93 -13.96
C GLY A 18 13.13 2.27 -13.44
N THR A 19 11.81 2.49 -13.46
CA THR A 19 11.20 3.73 -12.94
C THR A 19 11.38 3.87 -11.43
N ALA A 20 11.15 2.80 -10.67
CA ALA A 20 11.39 2.81 -9.22
C ALA A 20 12.85 3.11 -8.90
N THR A 21 13.80 2.45 -9.57
CA THR A 21 15.24 2.68 -9.36
C THR A 21 15.65 4.11 -9.70
N ALA A 22 15.14 4.66 -10.80
CA ALA A 22 15.40 6.04 -11.18
C ALA A 22 14.88 7.04 -10.13
N VAL A 23 13.66 6.83 -9.62
CA VAL A 23 13.07 7.65 -8.55
C VAL A 23 13.85 7.52 -7.25
N LEU A 24 14.22 6.29 -6.85
CA LEU A 24 15.04 6.04 -5.66
C LEU A 24 16.41 6.69 -5.78
N LEU A 25 17.05 6.64 -6.94
CA LEU A 25 18.32 7.33 -7.16
C LEU A 25 18.14 8.84 -7.10
N LEU A 26 17.09 9.38 -7.72
CA LEU A 26 16.88 10.83 -7.77
C LEU A 26 16.54 11.43 -6.41
N LEU A 27 15.76 10.73 -5.58
CA LEU A 27 15.32 11.21 -4.26
C LEU A 27 16.18 10.68 -3.12
N GLY A 28 16.54 9.40 -3.17
CA GLY A 28 17.32 8.72 -2.13
C GLY A 28 18.77 9.15 -2.08
N THR A 29 19.42 9.37 -3.22
CA THR A 29 20.83 9.82 -3.27
C THR A 29 21.04 11.19 -2.61
N PRO A 30 20.25 12.25 -2.92
CA PRO A 30 20.40 13.53 -2.22
C PRO A 30 20.01 13.44 -0.74
N MET A 31 18.98 12.66 -0.38
CA MET A 31 18.63 12.42 1.03
C MET A 31 19.77 11.72 1.79
N ALA A 32 20.37 10.69 1.21
CA ALA A 32 21.49 9.95 1.81
C ALA A 32 22.73 10.83 1.95
N TRP A 33 23.04 11.63 0.92
CA TRP A 33 24.15 12.57 0.94
C TRP A 33 23.96 13.67 1.99
N TRP A 34 22.74 14.24 2.09
CA TRP A 34 22.38 15.19 3.12
C TRP A 34 22.55 14.58 4.52
N LEU A 35 22.03 13.37 4.74
CA LEU A 35 22.10 12.67 6.02
C LEU A 35 23.55 12.28 6.39
N ALA A 36 24.37 11.92 5.41
CA ALA A 36 25.78 11.61 5.61
C ALA A 36 26.58 12.84 6.06
N ARG A 37 26.30 14.02 5.47
CA ARG A 37 27.09 15.24 5.66
C ARG A 37 26.64 16.10 6.85
N THR A 38 25.41 15.90 7.34
CA THR A 38 24.83 16.72 8.41
C THR A 38 25.11 16.13 9.81
N ARG A 39 25.80 16.87 10.70
CA ARG A 39 26.16 16.47 12.08
C ARG A 39 25.09 16.85 13.12
N HIS A 40 23.82 16.93 12.72
CA HIS A 40 22.73 17.36 13.59
C HIS A 40 22.04 16.16 14.25
N TRP A 41 21.52 16.33 15.47
CA TRP A 41 20.77 15.30 16.24
C TRP A 41 19.57 14.72 15.46
N THR A 42 18.99 15.50 14.55
CA THR A 42 17.94 15.08 13.61
C THR A 42 18.35 13.93 12.69
N LYS A 43 19.66 13.71 12.48
CA LYS A 43 20.20 12.55 11.74
C LYS A 43 19.80 11.22 12.37
N GLY A 44 19.81 11.15 13.71
CA GLY A 44 19.43 9.92 14.42
C GLY A 44 17.94 9.59 14.23
N VAL A 45 17.08 10.60 14.34
CA VAL A 45 15.62 10.44 14.20
C VAL A 45 15.22 10.13 12.76
N ILE A 46 15.76 10.85 11.78
CA ILE A 46 15.45 10.63 10.36
C ILE A 46 16.03 9.29 9.89
N GLY A 47 17.27 8.98 10.28
CA GLY A 47 17.89 7.68 10.00
C GLY A 47 17.07 6.53 10.58
N ALA A 48 16.62 6.66 11.84
CA ALA A 48 15.72 5.68 12.46
C ALA A 48 14.38 5.59 11.72
N LEU A 49 13.72 6.69 11.37
CA LEU A 49 12.46 6.66 10.63
C LEU A 49 12.57 6.01 9.25
N VAL A 50 13.71 6.15 8.57
CA VAL A 50 13.94 5.51 7.26
C VAL A 50 14.27 4.02 7.42
N THR A 51 15.00 3.64 8.46
CA THR A 51 15.33 2.22 8.71
C THR A 51 14.20 1.47 9.39
N LEU A 52 13.35 2.14 10.18
CA LEU A 52 12.27 1.52 10.96
C LEU A 52 11.29 0.71 10.10
N PRO A 53 10.84 1.16 8.92
CA PRO A 53 10.08 0.35 7.96
C PRO A 53 10.87 -0.83 7.39
N LEU A 54 12.20 -0.73 7.34
CA LEU A 54 13.09 -1.78 6.85
C LEU A 54 13.30 -2.87 7.91
N VAL A 55 13.30 -2.49 9.20
CA VAL A 55 13.35 -3.42 10.34
C VAL A 55 11.97 -4.04 10.61
N LEU A 56 10.91 -3.29 10.31
CA LEU A 56 9.54 -3.82 10.32
C LEU A 56 9.32 -4.72 9.11
N PRO A 57 8.68 -5.89 9.27
CA PRO A 57 8.24 -6.69 8.15
C PRO A 57 7.25 -5.90 7.28
N PRO A 58 7.32 -6.00 5.94
CA PRO A 58 6.37 -5.32 5.05
C PRO A 58 4.91 -5.70 5.32
N THR A 59 4.68 -6.92 5.85
CA THR A 59 3.35 -7.38 6.27
C THR A 59 2.76 -6.56 7.42
N VAL A 60 3.58 -6.15 8.39
CA VAL A 60 3.14 -5.31 9.52
C VAL A 60 2.82 -3.90 9.02
N LEU A 61 3.58 -3.42 8.03
CA LEU A 61 3.28 -2.15 7.36
C LEU A 61 1.91 -2.21 6.67
N GLY A 62 1.61 -3.32 6.00
CA GLY A 62 0.29 -3.61 5.44
C GLY A 62 -0.81 -3.59 6.51
N PHE A 63 -0.60 -4.24 7.66
CA PHE A 63 -1.55 -4.20 8.78
C PHE A 63 -1.79 -2.77 9.30
N TYR A 64 -0.75 -1.96 9.47
CA TYR A 64 -0.91 -0.56 9.85
C TYR A 64 -1.70 0.24 8.83
N LEU A 65 -1.47 0.02 7.52
CA LEU A 65 -2.27 0.65 6.48
C LEU A 65 -3.74 0.22 6.55
N LEU A 66 -4.03 -1.07 6.81
CA LEU A 66 -5.40 -1.56 7.00
C LEU A 66 -6.08 -0.92 8.20
N VAL A 67 -5.37 -0.78 9.33
CA VAL A 67 -5.90 -0.12 10.53
C VAL A 67 -6.14 1.38 10.26
N LEU A 68 -5.23 2.03 9.53
CA LEU A 68 -5.30 3.46 9.25
C LEU A 68 -6.39 3.80 8.22
N MET A 69 -6.60 2.93 7.23
CA MET A 69 -7.67 2.98 6.23
C MET A 69 -8.99 2.36 6.70
N GLY A 70 -8.99 1.67 7.85
CA GLY A 70 -10.19 1.07 8.42
C GLY A 70 -11.26 2.12 8.78
N PRO A 71 -12.52 1.70 9.03
CA PRO A 71 -13.64 2.61 9.29
C PRO A 71 -13.36 3.63 10.41
N ASP A 72 -12.67 3.19 11.47
CA ASP A 72 -12.29 4.01 12.64
C ASP A 72 -10.89 4.65 12.51
N GLY A 73 -10.17 4.35 11.44
CA GLY A 73 -8.82 4.85 11.18
C GLY A 73 -8.78 6.32 10.83
N MET A 74 -7.65 6.99 11.08
CA MET A 74 -7.48 8.42 10.79
C MET A 74 -7.70 8.73 9.30
N LEU A 75 -7.17 7.89 8.40
CA LEU A 75 -7.39 8.06 6.97
C LEU A 75 -8.80 7.63 6.57
N GLY A 76 -9.36 6.59 7.18
CA GLY A 76 -10.75 6.17 6.95
C GLY A 76 -11.77 7.28 7.26
N ARG A 77 -11.57 8.01 8.37
CA ARG A 77 -12.40 9.18 8.73
C ARG A 77 -12.22 10.36 7.78
N LEU A 78 -10.98 10.62 7.31
CA LEU A 78 -10.71 11.67 6.32
C LEU A 78 -11.33 11.34 4.94
N LEU A 79 -11.32 10.06 4.55
CA LEU A 79 -11.99 9.59 3.33
C LEU A 79 -13.52 9.64 3.48
N ALA A 80 -14.06 9.25 4.63
CA ALA A 80 -15.49 9.38 4.90
C ALA A 80 -15.94 10.85 4.87
N ALA A 81 -15.10 11.77 5.36
CA ALA A 81 -15.36 13.21 5.29
C ALA A 81 -15.31 13.77 3.85
N SER A 82 -14.57 13.14 2.93
CA SER A 82 -14.54 13.51 1.51
C SER A 82 -15.59 12.77 0.65
N GLY A 83 -16.47 11.98 1.27
CA GLY A 83 -17.54 11.25 0.60
C GLY A 83 -17.09 9.95 -0.09
N LEU A 84 -15.84 9.52 0.08
CA LEU A 84 -15.36 8.22 -0.37
C LEU A 84 -15.54 7.17 0.74
N GLN A 85 -16.14 6.02 0.39
CA GLN A 85 -16.23 4.90 1.33
C GLN A 85 -14.81 4.46 1.76
N ALA A 86 -14.61 4.28 3.07
CA ALA A 86 -13.37 3.77 3.64
C ALA A 86 -13.15 2.34 3.15
N LEU A 87 -12.29 2.17 2.15
CA LEU A 87 -12.05 0.89 1.49
C LEU A 87 -10.69 0.34 1.88
N PRO A 88 -10.66 -0.61 2.81
CA PRO A 88 -9.67 -1.67 2.76
C PRO A 88 -10.25 -2.86 1.98
N PHE A 89 -11.47 -3.30 2.28
CA PHE A 89 -12.14 -4.44 1.63
C PHE A 89 -13.67 -4.45 1.87
N THR A 90 -14.45 -3.54 1.27
CA THR A 90 -15.92 -3.73 1.29
C THR A 90 -16.27 -4.81 0.26
N PHE A 91 -16.30 -6.06 0.71
CA PHE A 91 -17.08 -7.08 0.01
C PHE A 91 -18.53 -6.81 0.41
N ASN A 92 -19.25 -6.07 -0.43
CA ASN A 92 -20.71 -6.08 -0.40
C ASN A 92 -21.14 -7.50 -0.81
N ALA A 93 -21.19 -8.40 0.17
CA ALA A 93 -21.73 -9.75 0.04
C ALA A 93 -23.25 -9.76 0.35
N ASN A 94 -23.92 -8.62 0.22
CA ASN A 94 -25.33 -8.44 0.54
C ASN A 94 -26.10 -7.93 -0.67
N SER A 95 -26.21 -8.76 -1.72
CA SER A 95 -27.35 -8.70 -2.64
C SER A 95 -27.74 -10.02 -3.33
N GLU A 96 -27.07 -11.16 -3.09
CA GLU A 96 -27.43 -12.46 -3.72
C GLU A 96 -27.97 -13.54 -2.77
N LEU A 97 -28.25 -13.22 -1.50
CA LEU A 97 -29.00 -14.13 -0.59
C LEU A 97 -30.50 -13.83 -0.52
N THR A 98 -31.10 -13.37 -1.62
CA THR A 98 -32.52 -13.66 -1.89
C THR A 98 -32.61 -15.10 -2.39
N VAL A 99 -32.20 -16.07 -1.55
CA VAL A 99 -32.67 -17.45 -1.70
C VAL A 99 -34.10 -17.42 -1.16
N PRO A 100 -35.13 -17.60 -2.00
CA PRO A 100 -36.51 -17.60 -1.54
C PRO A 100 -36.73 -18.86 -0.69
N ALA A 101 -36.55 -18.74 0.62
CA ALA A 101 -37.26 -19.60 1.54
C ALA A 101 -38.70 -19.08 1.57
N GLN A 102 -39.63 -19.78 0.89
CA GLN A 102 -41.03 -20.01 1.31
C GLN A 102 -41.85 -20.72 0.21
N SER A 103 -42.19 -21.98 0.49
CA SER A 103 -43.54 -22.55 0.39
C SER A 103 -44.37 -22.41 -0.90
N SER A 104 -44.52 -23.51 -1.61
CA SER A 104 -45.81 -24.06 -2.11
C SER A 104 -45.47 -25.48 -2.60
N ILE A 105 -45.67 -26.56 -1.83
CA ILE A 105 -46.97 -27.22 -1.63
C ILE A 105 -48.10 -26.45 -2.30
N LEU A 106 -48.18 -26.59 -3.62
CA LEU A 106 -49.38 -26.79 -4.43
C LEU A 106 -48.94 -27.30 -5.81
#